data_AF-A0A7X0H8Z5-F1
#
_entry.id   AF-A0A7X0H8Z5-F1
#
_cell.length_a   1.000
_cell.length_b   1.000
_cell.length_c   1.000
_cell.angle_alpha   90.00
_cell.angle_beta   90.00
_cell.angle_gamma   90.00
#
_symmetry.space_group_name_H-M   'P 1'
#
loop_
_entity.id
_entity.type
_entity.pdbx_description
1 polymer ?
#
loop_
_entity_poly.entity_id
_entity_poly.type
_entity_poly.pdbx_seq_one_letter_code
_entity_poly.pdbx_strand_id
1 'polypeptide(L)'
;MSTEPRHQPPRRRRLRPLVGGIALVPVLGLVAMLPSCGSPDFATEADVLTVLEQPRSDEELHAMGDLGRRLFLKNNCQQCHVVEGIPTGAPRLANLYTTQAILRDGTKIDRDRAYVVRSILRSQDQIVVGYPQQMSSYRHLPAEDVAALVVYLERYSPFAEPENGGEPDSPVAELPIPQE
;
A
#
# COMPACT_ATOMS: atom_id res chain seq x y z
N MET A 1 86.46 -44.69 35.97
CA MET A 1 85.78 -44.98 37.25
C MET A 1 84.99 -43.74 37.63
N SER A 2 83.66 -43.81 37.56
CA SER A 2 82.68 -43.18 38.44
C SER A 2 81.32 -43.25 37.75
N THR A 3 80.42 -43.93 38.47
CA THR A 3 79.11 -44.43 38.10
C THR A 3 78.03 -43.41 38.37
N GLU A 4 77.02 -43.34 37.50
CA GLU A 4 75.76 -42.69 37.82
C GLU A 4 74.58 -43.61 37.42
N PRO A 5 73.74 -44.06 38.37
CA PRO A 5 72.56 -44.86 38.07
C PRO A 5 71.33 -43.97 37.81
N ARG A 6 70.64 -44.27 36.71
CA ARG A 6 69.43 -43.57 36.25
C ARG A 6 68.25 -43.75 37.20
N HIS A 7 67.65 -42.63 37.57
CA HIS A 7 66.44 -42.50 38.36
C HIS A 7 65.21 -42.65 37.44
N GLN A 8 64.33 -43.61 37.73
CA GLN A 8 63.06 -43.81 37.02
C GLN A 8 61.96 -42.93 37.66
N PRO A 9 61.20 -42.13 36.89
CA PRO A 9 60.28 -41.14 37.44
C PRO A 9 58.92 -41.71 37.87
N PRO A 10 58.20 -41.01 38.78
CA PRO A 10 56.89 -41.41 39.27
C PRO A 10 55.78 -41.24 38.23
N ARG A 11 54.84 -42.20 38.24
CA ARG A 11 53.64 -42.25 37.38
C ARG A 11 52.69 -41.09 37.72
N ARG A 12 52.59 -40.11 36.82
CA ARG A 12 51.59 -39.03 36.91
C ARG A 12 50.21 -39.54 36.47
N ARG A 13 49.24 -39.49 37.40
CA ARG A 13 47.80 -39.62 37.11
C ARG A 13 47.41 -38.53 36.12
N ARG A 14 47.01 -38.92 34.90
CA ARG A 14 46.50 -38.00 33.89
C ARG A 14 45.07 -37.61 34.25
N LEU A 15 44.87 -36.35 34.62
CA LEU A 15 43.56 -35.71 34.70
C LEU A 15 42.96 -35.65 33.30
N ARG A 16 41.70 -36.07 33.18
CA ARG A 16 40.93 -36.00 31.93
C ARG A 16 40.45 -34.56 31.72
N PRO A 17 40.80 -33.87 30.64
CA PRO A 17 40.14 -32.62 30.29
C PRO A 17 38.77 -32.92 29.69
N LEU A 18 37.74 -32.39 30.34
CA LEU A 18 36.39 -32.26 29.80
C LEU A 18 36.36 -30.91 29.08
N VAL A 19 36.61 -30.88 27.77
CA VAL A 19 36.48 -29.65 26.98
C VAL A 19 35.61 -29.98 25.77
N GLY A 20 34.41 -29.42 25.81
CA GLY A 20 33.35 -29.63 24.82
C GLY A 20 33.79 -29.20 23.43
N GLY A 21 33.51 -30.05 22.45
CA GLY A 21 33.59 -29.68 21.05
C GLY A 21 32.59 -28.57 20.76
N ILE A 22 33.09 -27.36 20.50
CA ILE A 22 32.35 -26.35 19.78
C ILE A 22 32.21 -26.90 18.35
N ALA A 23 31.03 -27.41 18.03
CA ALA A 23 30.68 -27.73 16.65
C ALA A 23 30.68 -26.41 15.87
N LEU A 24 31.76 -26.16 15.13
CA LEU A 24 31.80 -25.12 14.12
C LEU A 24 30.91 -25.60 12.97
N VAL A 25 29.61 -25.34 13.08
CA VAL A 25 28.67 -25.52 11.97
C VAL A 25 29.12 -24.52 10.90
N PRO A 26 29.55 -24.95 9.71
CA PRO A 26 29.82 -24.02 8.64
C PRO A 26 28.48 -23.35 8.33
N VAL A 27 28.34 -22.07 8.69
CA VAL A 27 27.35 -21.18 8.10
C VAL A 27 27.82 -20.94 6.67
N LEU A 28 27.73 -21.99 5.85
CA LEU A 28 27.80 -21.85 4.41
C LEU A 28 26.55 -21.04 4.08
N GLY A 29 26.79 -19.76 3.83
CA GLY A 29 25.76 -18.76 3.60
C GLY A 29 24.76 -19.30 2.60
N LEU A 30 23.55 -19.59 3.09
CA LEU A 30 22.38 -19.62 2.26
C LEU A 30 22.18 -18.17 1.82
N VAL A 31 22.88 -17.78 0.76
CA VAL A 31 22.43 -16.68 -0.08
C VAL A 31 21.08 -17.19 -0.57
N ALA A 32 20.02 -16.77 0.12
CA ALA A 32 18.68 -16.87 -0.41
C ALA A 32 18.72 -16.08 -1.71
N MET A 33 18.91 -16.79 -2.81
CA MET A 33 18.47 -16.37 -4.12
C MET A 33 16.97 -16.20 -3.97
N LEU A 34 16.56 -15.02 -3.49
CA LEU A 34 15.19 -14.56 -3.57
C LEU A 34 14.77 -14.87 -5.00
N PRO A 35 13.68 -15.62 -5.20
CA PRO A 35 13.21 -15.85 -6.55
C PRO A 35 13.05 -14.46 -7.16
N SER A 36 13.84 -14.20 -8.21
CA SER A 36 13.51 -13.16 -9.18
C SER A 36 12.29 -13.68 -9.92
N CYS A 37 11.16 -13.79 -9.20
CA CYS A 37 9.86 -13.80 -9.80
C CYS A 37 9.77 -12.45 -10.46
N GLY A 38 9.81 -12.42 -11.80
CA GLY A 38 9.44 -11.24 -12.55
C GLY A 38 8.12 -10.74 -11.98
N SER A 39 8.15 -9.54 -11.40
CA SER A 39 6.95 -8.82 -11.00
C SER A 39 6.02 -8.80 -12.21
N PRO A 40 4.70 -8.99 -12.05
CA PRO A 40 3.80 -8.85 -13.18
C PRO A 40 4.00 -7.46 -13.82
N ASP A 41 4.10 -7.39 -15.14
CA ASP A 41 4.15 -6.10 -15.88
C ASP A 41 2.87 -5.25 -15.69
N PHE A 42 1.90 -5.78 -14.94
CA PHE A 42 0.58 -5.22 -14.69
C PHE A 42 0.40 -4.91 -13.21
N ALA A 43 -0.12 -3.72 -12.90
CA ALA A 43 -0.43 -3.35 -11.53
C ALA A 43 -1.47 -4.29 -10.92
N THR A 44 -1.14 -4.86 -9.76
CA THR A 44 -2.14 -5.51 -8.91
C THR A 44 -2.75 -4.51 -7.93
N GLU A 45 -3.92 -4.85 -7.39
CA GLU A 45 -4.57 -4.04 -6.35
C GLU A 45 -3.67 -3.87 -5.13
N ALA A 46 -2.94 -4.93 -4.73
CA ALA A 46 -2.02 -4.89 -3.62
C ALA A 46 -0.85 -3.91 -3.88
N ASP A 47 -0.26 -3.95 -5.08
CA ASP A 47 0.84 -3.04 -5.43
C ASP A 47 0.41 -1.58 -5.35
N VAL A 48 -0.78 -1.26 -5.89
CA VAL A 48 -1.32 0.11 -5.85
C VAL A 48 -1.59 0.56 -4.41
N LEU A 49 -2.19 -0.30 -3.58
CA LEU A 49 -2.45 0.02 -2.17
C LEU A 49 -1.14 0.23 -1.41
N THR A 50 -0.13 -0.60 -1.63
CA THR A 50 1.21 -0.41 -1.05
C THR A 50 1.81 0.93 -1.47
N VAL A 51 1.64 1.36 -2.73
CA VAL A 51 2.07 2.70 -3.15
C VAL A 51 1.30 3.76 -2.37
N LEU A 52 -0.02 3.67 -2.24
CA LEU A 52 -0.85 4.66 -1.56
C LEU A 52 -0.60 4.75 -0.04
N GLU A 53 -0.12 3.69 0.60
CA GLU A 53 0.20 3.63 2.03
C GLU A 53 1.56 4.25 2.38
N GLN A 54 2.43 4.50 1.40
CA GLN A 54 3.73 5.12 1.67
C GLN A 54 3.57 6.54 2.22
N PRO A 55 4.31 6.89 3.29
CA PRO A 55 4.31 8.25 3.81
C PRO A 55 4.90 9.20 2.76
N ARG A 56 4.20 10.30 2.52
CA ARG A 56 4.60 11.35 1.58
C ARG A 56 4.36 12.71 2.20
N SER A 57 5.22 13.65 1.87
CA SER A 57 4.99 15.07 2.17
C SER A 57 3.81 15.63 1.36
N ASP A 58 3.26 16.74 1.81
CA ASP A 58 2.18 17.44 1.10
C ASP A 58 2.59 17.86 -0.33
N GLU A 59 3.87 18.23 -0.52
CA GLU A 59 4.42 18.58 -1.82
C GLU A 59 4.45 17.37 -2.77
N GLU A 60 4.86 16.21 -2.28
CA GLU A 60 4.88 14.96 -3.05
C GLU A 60 3.45 14.49 -3.38
N LEU A 61 2.51 14.60 -2.44
CA LEU A 61 1.09 14.31 -2.70
C LEU A 61 0.49 15.28 -3.73
N HIS A 62 0.86 16.56 -3.69
CA HIS A 62 0.46 17.53 -4.69
C HIS A 62 1.03 17.17 -6.07
N ALA A 63 2.32 16.88 -6.18
CA ALA A 63 2.93 16.47 -7.45
C ALA A 63 2.30 15.18 -8.01
N MET A 64 2.00 14.22 -7.13
CA MET A 64 1.36 12.95 -7.48
C MET A 64 -0.08 13.15 -7.98
N GLY A 65 -0.88 13.97 -7.31
CA GLY A 65 -2.22 14.30 -7.78
C GLY A 65 -2.21 15.09 -9.10
N ASP A 66 -1.17 15.89 -9.38
CA ASP A 66 -1.02 16.59 -10.66
C ASP A 66 -0.67 15.62 -11.79
N LEU A 67 0.15 14.61 -11.51
CA LEU A 67 0.34 13.47 -12.41
C LEU A 67 -0.99 12.75 -12.65
N GLY A 68 -1.74 12.45 -11.60
CA GLY A 68 -3.07 11.84 -11.68
C GLY A 68 -4.03 12.62 -12.58
N ARG A 69 -4.06 13.95 -12.45
CA ARG A 69 -4.86 14.82 -13.34
C ARG A 69 -4.44 14.68 -14.80
N ARG A 70 -3.14 14.67 -15.10
CA ARG A 70 -2.64 14.48 -16.47
C ARG A 70 -3.02 13.10 -17.02
N LEU A 71 -2.91 12.05 -16.20
CA LEU A 71 -3.30 10.69 -16.57
C LEU A 71 -4.82 10.58 -16.79
N PHE A 72 -5.63 11.24 -15.97
CA PHE A 72 -7.09 11.27 -16.11
C PHE A 72 -7.49 11.80 -17.49
N LEU A 73 -6.85 12.90 -17.93
CA LEU A 73 -7.06 13.50 -19.24
C LEU A 73 -6.50 12.62 -20.37
N LYS A 74 -5.27 12.11 -20.22
CA LYS A 74 -4.58 11.28 -21.22
C LYS A 74 -5.34 9.98 -21.51
N ASN A 75 -5.95 9.39 -20.48
CA ASN A 75 -6.71 8.15 -20.58
C ASN A 75 -8.20 8.38 -20.91
N ASN A 76 -8.58 9.61 -21.26
CA ASN A 76 -9.94 10.02 -21.65
C ASN A 76 -11.03 9.75 -20.59
N CYS A 77 -10.66 9.69 -19.31
CA CYS A 77 -11.61 9.44 -18.21
C CYS A 77 -12.71 10.52 -18.15
N GLN A 78 -12.35 11.77 -18.49
CA GLN A 78 -13.23 12.94 -18.53
C GLN A 78 -14.38 12.84 -19.54
N GLN A 79 -14.29 11.93 -20.52
CA GLN A 79 -15.33 11.80 -21.54
C GLN A 79 -16.61 11.16 -21.01
N CYS A 80 -16.51 10.41 -19.90
CA CYS A 80 -17.64 9.76 -19.26
C CYS A 80 -17.81 10.19 -17.80
N HIS A 81 -16.71 10.44 -17.10
CA HIS A 81 -16.73 10.82 -15.69
C HIS A 81 -16.54 12.31 -15.49
N VAL A 82 -17.30 12.85 -14.55
CA VAL A 82 -17.16 14.23 -14.08
C VAL A 82 -16.74 14.25 -12.61
N VAL A 83 -15.81 15.13 -12.26
CA VAL A 83 -15.52 15.48 -10.86
C VAL A 83 -16.49 16.56 -10.38
N GLU A 84 -16.75 17.56 -11.24
CA GLU A 84 -17.71 18.64 -11.01
C GLU A 84 -18.69 18.71 -12.19
N GLY A 85 -19.95 19.08 -11.93
CA GLY A 85 -20.99 19.16 -12.96
C GLY A 85 -21.90 17.93 -13.05
N ILE A 86 -22.72 17.87 -14.10
CA ILE A 86 -23.77 16.85 -14.28
C ILE A 86 -23.16 15.61 -14.96
N PRO A 87 -23.31 14.40 -14.39
CA PRO A 87 -22.75 13.19 -15.01
C PRO A 87 -23.48 12.80 -16.29
N THR A 88 -22.72 12.41 -17.31
CA THR A 88 -23.24 11.99 -18.62
C THR A 88 -22.86 10.53 -18.89
N GLY A 89 -23.63 9.59 -18.35
CA GLY A 89 -23.49 8.17 -18.66
C GLY A 89 -22.49 7.38 -17.79
N ALA A 90 -21.77 8.02 -16.87
CA ALA A 90 -21.00 7.34 -15.82
C ALA A 90 -21.13 8.05 -14.47
N PRO A 91 -20.77 7.40 -13.34
CA PRO A 91 -20.88 8.01 -12.01
C PRO A 91 -20.04 9.29 -11.86
N ARG A 92 -20.56 10.25 -11.07
CA ARG A 92 -19.76 11.37 -10.54
C ARG A 92 -18.63 10.83 -9.65
N LEU A 93 -17.46 11.45 -9.76
CA LEU A 93 -16.26 11.07 -9.01
C LEU A 93 -15.91 11.98 -7.82
N ALA A 94 -16.78 12.93 -7.48
CA ALA A 94 -16.71 13.65 -6.21
C ALA A 94 -17.48 12.90 -5.11
N ASN A 95 -17.04 13.08 -3.87
CA ASN A 95 -17.61 12.43 -2.68
C ASN A 95 -17.70 10.90 -2.79
N LEU A 96 -16.67 10.26 -3.36
CA LEU A 96 -16.61 8.81 -3.57
C LEU A 96 -16.74 8.04 -2.26
N TYR A 97 -15.95 8.41 -1.25
CA TYR A 97 -15.79 7.63 -0.01
C TYR A 97 -16.93 7.77 0.99
N THR A 98 -17.80 8.77 0.83
CA THR A 98 -18.86 9.07 1.81
C THR A 98 -20.18 8.37 1.53
N THR A 99 -20.28 7.61 0.44
CA THR A 99 -21.51 6.95 0.00
C THR A 99 -21.26 5.48 -0.33
N GLN A 100 -22.15 4.59 0.09
CA GLN A 100 -22.15 3.21 -0.39
C GLN A 100 -22.62 3.16 -1.84
N ALA A 101 -22.03 2.28 -2.64
CA ALA A 101 -22.55 1.93 -3.95
C ALA A 101 -23.51 0.73 -3.84
N ILE A 102 -24.55 0.73 -4.67
CA ILE A 102 -25.37 -0.45 -4.92
C ILE A 102 -24.95 -1.00 -6.28
N LEU A 103 -24.52 -2.26 -6.33
CA LEU A 103 -24.12 -2.93 -7.55
C LEU A 103 -25.35 -3.49 -8.30
N ARG A 104 -25.18 -3.86 -9.58
CA ARG A 104 -26.27 -4.38 -10.42
C ARG A 104 -26.92 -5.67 -9.88
N ASP A 105 -26.22 -6.44 -9.06
CA ASP A 105 -26.71 -7.65 -8.40
C ASP A 105 -27.47 -7.35 -7.08
N GLY A 106 -27.56 -6.07 -6.68
CA GLY A 106 -28.17 -5.63 -5.43
C GLY A 106 -27.21 -5.58 -4.24
N THR A 107 -25.96 -5.99 -4.40
CA THR A 107 -24.94 -5.93 -3.35
C THR A 107 -24.66 -4.47 -2.99
N LYS A 108 -24.63 -4.17 -1.69
CA LYS A 108 -24.16 -2.89 -1.16
C LYS A 108 -22.67 -3.00 -0.84
N ILE A 109 -21.88 -2.04 -1.28
CA ILE A 109 -20.43 -2.03 -1.08
C ILE A 109 -19.95 -0.63 -0.65
N ASP A 110 -19.02 -0.61 0.30
CA ASP A 110 -18.31 0.61 0.68
C ASP A 110 -17.36 1.02 -0.45
N ARG A 111 -17.35 2.31 -0.78
CA ARG A 111 -16.53 2.86 -1.87
C ARG A 111 -15.15 3.29 -1.37
N ASP A 112 -14.50 2.43 -0.58
CA ASP A 112 -13.17 2.67 -0.03
C ASP A 112 -12.07 2.78 -1.10
N ARG A 113 -10.84 3.07 -0.67
CA ARG A 113 -9.68 3.19 -1.57
C ARG A 113 -9.48 1.91 -2.39
N ALA A 114 -9.66 0.74 -1.79
CA ALA A 114 -9.53 -0.54 -2.48
C ALA A 114 -10.61 -0.73 -3.56
N TYR A 115 -11.85 -0.32 -3.30
CA TYR A 115 -12.93 -0.29 -4.29
C TYR A 115 -12.61 0.63 -5.46
N VAL A 116 -12.06 1.82 -5.21
CA VAL A 116 -11.67 2.74 -6.29
C VAL A 116 -10.55 2.14 -7.14
N VAL A 117 -9.52 1.56 -6.51
CA VAL A 117 -8.43 0.85 -7.20
C VAL A 117 -8.97 -0.31 -8.05
N ARG A 118 -9.84 -1.15 -7.48
CA ARG A 118 -10.51 -2.24 -8.22
C ARG A 118 -11.33 -1.72 -9.38
N SER A 119 -12.06 -0.63 -9.19
CA SER A 119 -12.89 -0.01 -10.21
C SER A 119 -12.06 0.54 -11.38
N ILE A 120 -10.78 0.88 -11.18
CA ILE A 120 -9.87 1.31 -12.25
C ILE A 120 -9.22 0.08 -12.92
N LEU A 121 -8.68 -0.86 -12.15
CA LEU A 121 -7.97 -2.03 -12.69
C LEU A 121 -8.92 -3.05 -13.34
N ARG A 122 -10.11 -3.21 -12.78
CA ARG A 122 -11.10 -4.27 -13.07
C ARG A 122 -12.51 -3.71 -13.19
N SER A 123 -12.66 -2.66 -14.01
CA SER A 123 -13.88 -1.84 -14.11
C SER A 123 -15.17 -2.57 -14.49
N GLN A 124 -15.08 -3.79 -15.00
CA GLN A 124 -16.24 -4.60 -15.39
C GLN A 124 -16.69 -5.57 -14.28
N ASP A 125 -15.92 -5.73 -13.19
CA ASP A 125 -16.23 -6.66 -12.10
C ASP A 125 -17.33 -6.11 -11.18
N GLN A 126 -17.35 -4.79 -10.94
CA GLN A 126 -18.21 -4.14 -9.95
C GLN A 126 -18.95 -2.95 -10.58
N ILE A 127 -20.12 -3.22 -11.15
CA ILE A 127 -20.90 -2.22 -11.88
C ILE A 127 -22.00 -1.66 -10.98
N VAL A 128 -21.95 -0.34 -10.75
CA VAL A 128 -22.98 0.40 -10.01
C VAL A 128 -24.32 0.34 -10.77
N VAL A 129 -25.41 0.11 -10.03
CA VAL A 129 -26.77 0.08 -10.57
C VAL A 129 -27.08 1.37 -11.34
N GLY A 130 -27.76 1.25 -12.48
CA GLY A 130 -28.12 2.38 -13.34
C GLY A 130 -27.04 2.81 -14.35
N TYR A 131 -25.85 2.20 -14.34
CA TYR A 131 -24.80 2.47 -15.32
C TYR A 131 -24.49 1.28 -16.23
N PRO A 132 -24.12 1.54 -17.51
CA PRO A 132 -23.74 0.48 -18.45
C PRO A 132 -22.32 -0.05 -18.20
N GLN A 133 -22.05 -1.29 -18.63
CA GLN A 133 -20.72 -1.90 -18.63
C GLN A 133 -19.86 -1.35 -19.77
N GLN A 134 -19.40 -0.10 -19.65
CA GLN A 134 -18.63 0.57 -20.71
C GLN A 134 -17.24 1.05 -20.30
N MET A 135 -16.93 1.08 -19.00
CA MET A 135 -15.63 1.51 -18.52
C MET A 135 -14.56 0.47 -18.89
N SER A 136 -13.51 0.93 -19.58
CA SER A 136 -12.38 0.08 -19.99
C SER A 136 -11.56 -0.35 -18.78
N SER A 137 -10.92 -1.53 -18.85
CA SER A 137 -9.96 -1.95 -17.82
C SER A 137 -8.62 -1.21 -18.01
N TYR A 138 -8.05 -0.74 -16.90
CA TYR A 138 -6.76 -0.05 -16.88
C TYR A 138 -5.66 -0.86 -16.19
N ARG A 139 -5.77 -2.20 -16.18
CA ARG A 139 -4.74 -3.09 -15.58
C ARG A 139 -3.35 -2.97 -16.24
N HIS A 140 -3.29 -2.41 -17.44
CA HIS A 140 -2.05 -2.13 -18.17
C HIS A 140 -1.29 -0.90 -17.65
N LEU A 141 -1.91 -0.08 -16.80
CA LEU A 141 -1.22 1.03 -16.16
C LEU A 141 -0.30 0.50 -15.05
N PRO A 142 0.87 1.14 -14.85
CA PRO A 142 1.73 0.80 -13.72
C PRO A 142 1.10 1.24 -12.40
N ALA A 143 1.55 0.65 -11.29
CA ALA A 143 0.91 0.84 -9.99
C ALA A 143 0.98 2.31 -9.53
N GLU A 144 2.11 2.98 -9.80
CA GLU A 144 2.29 4.41 -9.51
C GLU A 144 1.30 5.31 -10.27
N ASP A 145 0.96 4.99 -11.52
CA ASP A 145 0.02 5.77 -12.32
C ASP A 145 -1.42 5.60 -11.81
N VAL A 146 -1.79 4.39 -11.43
CA VAL A 146 -3.11 4.11 -10.83
C VAL A 146 -3.21 4.78 -9.46
N ALA A 147 -2.15 4.72 -8.65
CA ALA A 147 -2.10 5.42 -7.37
C ALA A 147 -2.22 6.94 -7.58
N ALA A 148 -1.53 7.51 -8.57
CA ALA A 148 -1.63 8.93 -8.90
C ALA A 148 -3.06 9.34 -9.31
N LEU A 149 -3.75 8.51 -10.10
CA LEU A 149 -5.17 8.69 -10.40
C LEU A 149 -6.02 8.72 -9.13
N VAL A 150 -5.82 7.80 -8.19
CA VAL A 150 -6.56 7.77 -6.91
C VAL A 150 -6.30 9.03 -6.09
N VAL A 151 -5.05 9.46 -5.95
CA VAL A 151 -4.69 10.70 -5.23
C VAL A 151 -5.32 11.94 -5.89
N TYR A 152 -5.43 11.97 -7.21
CA TYR A 152 -6.16 13.03 -7.90
C TYR A 152 -7.66 13.04 -7.53
N LEU A 153 -8.31 11.87 -7.49
CA LEU A 153 -9.72 11.76 -7.12
C LEU A 153 -9.97 12.13 -5.65
N GLU A 154 -9.01 11.85 -4.77
CA GLU A 154 -9.06 12.20 -3.36
C GLU A 154 -9.13 13.73 -3.12
N ARG A 155 -8.64 14.55 -4.06
CA ARG A 155 -8.82 16.02 -3.99
C ARG A 155 -10.27 16.47 -4.02
N TYR A 156 -11.16 15.67 -4.61
CA TYR A 156 -12.60 15.93 -4.74
C TYR A 156 -13.45 14.98 -3.89
N SER A 157 -12.79 14.06 -3.20
CA SER A 157 -13.35 13.02 -2.37
C SER A 157 -12.38 12.79 -1.22
N PRO A 158 -12.26 13.71 -0.24
CA PRO A 158 -11.35 13.48 0.86
C PRO A 158 -11.73 12.17 1.55
N PHE A 159 -10.77 11.27 1.65
CA PHE A 159 -10.92 10.06 2.44
C PHE A 159 -10.92 10.50 3.91
N ALA A 160 -12.05 10.30 4.61
CA ALA A 160 -12.04 10.40 6.05
C ALA A 160 -11.28 9.18 6.56
N GLU A 161 -10.01 9.37 6.92
CA GLU A 161 -9.32 8.42 7.79
C GLU A 161 -10.21 8.21 9.02
N PRO A 162 -10.39 6.97 9.52
CA PRO A 162 -11.08 6.76 10.77
C PRO A 162 -10.37 7.61 11.82
N GLU A 163 -11.02 8.66 12.27
CA GLU A 163 -10.54 9.56 13.29
C GLU A 163 -10.13 8.72 14.51
N ASN A 164 -8.82 8.62 14.73
CA ASN A 164 -8.22 7.95 15.87
C ASN A 164 -8.71 8.65 17.14
N GLY A 165 -9.85 8.20 17.68
CA GLY A 165 -10.33 8.42 19.05
C GLY A 165 -10.00 9.80 19.67
N GLY A 166 -10.09 10.87 18.89
CA GLY A 166 -9.83 12.22 19.36
C GLY A 166 -11.03 12.72 20.14
N GLU A 167 -10.89 12.73 21.46
CA GLU A 167 -11.82 13.27 22.46
C GLU A 167 -12.60 14.50 21.92
N PRO A 168 -13.95 14.51 21.97
CA PRO A 168 -14.74 15.62 21.48
C PRO A 168 -14.78 16.71 22.55
N ASP A 169 -13.74 17.55 22.63
CA ASP A 169 -13.91 18.86 23.26
C ASP A 169 -12.80 19.86 22.87
N SER A 170 -13.13 20.74 21.92
CA SER A 170 -12.76 22.14 22.07
C SER A 170 -13.81 23.00 21.40
N PRO A 171 -14.36 23.99 22.11
CA PRO A 171 -15.46 24.78 21.63
C PRO A 171 -15.01 25.58 20.41
N VAL A 172 -15.84 25.55 19.37
CA VAL A 172 -15.76 26.49 18.25
C VAL A 172 -15.75 27.88 18.87
N ALA A 173 -14.66 28.62 18.65
CA ALA A 173 -14.62 30.02 19.01
C ALA A 173 -15.71 30.73 18.20
N GLU A 174 -16.81 31.06 18.89
CA GLU A 174 -17.88 31.92 18.39
C GLU A 174 -17.24 33.22 17.87
N LEU A 175 -17.16 33.38 16.55
CA LEU A 175 -16.80 34.65 15.96
C LEU A 175 -17.97 35.62 16.20
N PRO A 176 -17.73 36.84 16.73
CA PRO A 176 -18.82 37.78 16.98
C PRO A 176 -19.50 38.17 15.67
N ILE A 177 -20.82 37.98 15.61
CA ILE A 177 -21.67 38.59 14.59
C ILE A 177 -21.63 40.12 14.82
N PRO A 178 -21.18 40.94 13.85
CA PRO A 178 -21.26 42.38 13.98
C PRO A 178 -22.73 42.80 14.10
N GLN A 179 -23.05 43.59 15.12
CA GLN A 179 -24.30 44.32 15.17
C GLN A 179 -24.04 45.73 14.63
N GLU A 180 -25.01 46.20 13.83
CA GLU A 180 -25.18 47.53 13.19
C GLU A 180 -24.79 47.59 11.70
#